data_AF-A0A401FJL7-F1
#
_entry.id   AF-A0A401FJL7-F1
#
_cell.length_a   1.000
_cell.length_b   1.000
_cell.length_c   1.000
_cell.angle_alpha   90.00
_cell.angle_beta   90.00
_cell.angle_gamma   90.00
#
_symmetry.space_group_name_H-M   'P 1'
#
loop_
_entity.id
_entity.type
_entity.pdbx_description
1 polymer ?
#
loop_
_entity_poly.entity_id
_entity_poly.type
_entity_poly.pdbx_seq_one_letter_code
_entity_poly.pdbx_strand_id
1 'polypeptide(L)'
;MQLLVVVLTFLLVTFFDTAGTLVGLADQAGFIKNNKIPNVGKALAADSSTMLVGSVLGTSPMGAFVESSAGIAIGGRTGFTTVVVGILFILGAFFSPMLGVITSQVTAPALIIVGILMAQSLKNVHWEKFEIAAPAFLIMVGMPFTYSIADGIALGFIAYPITMIAAKRGKEVNAMMYALAVIFVIFLWILES
;
A
#
# COMPACT_ATOMS: atom_id res chain seq x y z
N MET A 1 -8.18 -16.59 -20.14
CA MET A 1 -8.01 -16.87 -18.69
C MET A 1 -6.93 -16.00 -18.08
N GLN A 2 -5.68 -16.04 -18.56
CA GLN A 2 -4.55 -15.29 -17.97
C GLN A 2 -4.78 -13.78 -17.81
N LEU A 3 -5.33 -13.09 -18.82
CA LEU A 3 -5.58 -11.65 -18.70
C LEU A 3 -6.57 -11.33 -17.56
N LEU A 4 -7.61 -12.15 -17.38
CA LEU A 4 -8.58 -11.98 -16.30
C LEU A 4 -7.91 -12.14 -14.93
N VAL A 5 -7.05 -13.14 -14.78
CA VAL A 5 -6.30 -13.41 -13.55
C VAL A 5 -5.34 -12.26 -13.23
N VAL A 6 -4.60 -11.77 -14.24
CA VAL A 6 -3.70 -10.61 -14.08
C VAL A 6 -4.48 -9.36 -13.68
N VAL A 7 -5.58 -9.06 -14.38
CA VAL A 7 -6.44 -7.90 -14.05
C VAL A 7 -7.01 -8.01 -12.64
N LEU A 8 -7.49 -9.20 -12.23
CA LEU A 8 -8.01 -9.42 -10.89
C LEU A 8 -6.91 -9.27 -9.82
N THR A 9 -5.72 -9.80 -10.09
CA THR A 9 -4.55 -9.66 -9.21
C THR A 9 -4.21 -8.19 -9.02
N PHE A 10 -4.04 -7.45 -10.12
CA PHE A 10 -3.73 -6.03 -10.07
C PHE A 10 -4.83 -5.25 -9.36
N LEU A 11 -6.10 -5.53 -9.62
CA LEU A 11 -7.21 -4.85 -8.96
C LEU A 11 -7.19 -5.05 -7.45
N LEU A 12 -7.01 -6.29 -6.97
CA LEU A 12 -6.95 -6.57 -5.53
C LEU A 12 -5.72 -5.92 -4.91
N VAL A 13 -4.55 -6.08 -5.52
CA VAL A 13 -3.29 -5.50 -5.03
C VAL A 13 -3.38 -3.98 -4.95
N THR A 14 -3.80 -3.32 -6.03
CA THR A 14 -3.86 -1.85 -6.06
C THR A 14 -4.92 -1.32 -5.10
N PHE A 15 -6.06 -2.01 -4.96
CA PHE A 15 -7.06 -1.61 -3.97
C PHE A 15 -6.49 -1.62 -2.55
N PHE A 16 -5.79 -2.70 -2.15
CA PHE A 16 -5.22 -2.80 -0.81
C PHE A 16 -4.00 -1.92 -0.61
N ASP A 17 -3.17 -1.75 -1.63
CA ASP A 17 -2.04 -0.84 -1.61
C ASP A 17 -2.51 0.60 -1.44
N THR A 18 -3.39 1.11 -2.31
CA THR A 18 -4.00 2.45 -2.19
C THR A 18 -4.70 2.63 -0.83
N ALA A 19 -5.49 1.65 -0.39
CA ALA A 19 -6.19 1.78 0.90
C ALA A 19 -5.20 1.81 2.07
N GLY A 20 -4.19 0.94 2.05
CA GLY A 20 -3.16 0.83 3.07
C GLY A 20 -2.28 2.07 3.14
N THR A 21 -1.79 2.56 1.99
CA THR A 21 -0.98 3.77 1.91
C THR A 21 -1.77 5.00 2.32
N LEU A 22 -3.01 5.16 1.85
CA LEU A 22 -3.88 6.27 2.24
C LEU A 22 -4.12 6.28 3.75
N VAL A 23 -4.44 5.13 4.35
CA VAL A 23 -4.63 5.03 5.81
C VAL A 23 -3.34 5.35 6.56
N GLY A 24 -2.20 4.79 6.14
CA GLY A 24 -0.91 5.03 6.76
C GLY A 24 -0.46 6.50 6.70
N LEU A 25 -0.62 7.13 5.54
CA LEU A 25 -0.29 8.54 5.34
C LEU A 25 -1.27 9.46 6.09
N ALA A 26 -2.55 9.12 6.15
CA ALA A 26 -3.54 9.88 6.91
C ALA A 26 -3.28 9.83 8.42
N ASP A 27 -2.82 8.69 8.93
CA ASP A 27 -2.40 8.53 10.32
C ASP A 27 -1.17 9.42 10.61
N GLN A 28 -0.10 9.30 9.82
CA GLN A 28 1.10 10.14 9.97
C GLN A 28 0.84 11.64 9.83
N ALA A 29 -0.07 12.05 8.95
CA ALA A 29 -0.44 13.44 8.78
C ALA A 29 -1.30 13.98 9.94
N GLY A 30 -1.85 13.10 10.79
CA GLY A 30 -2.77 13.47 11.87
C GLY A 30 -4.19 13.78 11.38
N PHE A 31 -4.62 13.16 10.28
CA PHE A 31 -5.94 13.39 9.68
C PHE A 31 -7.01 12.42 10.16
N ILE A 32 -6.67 11.42 10.96
CA ILE A 32 -7.65 10.53 11.59
C ILE A 32 -8.42 11.29 12.67
N LYS A 33 -9.73 11.40 12.49
CA LYS A 33 -10.66 12.03 13.46
C LYS A 33 -11.72 11.01 13.87
N ASN A 34 -11.85 10.74 15.17
CA ASN A 34 -12.80 9.74 15.69
C ASN A 34 -12.64 8.35 15.05
N ASN A 35 -11.40 7.87 14.88
CA ASN A 35 -11.09 6.62 14.17
C ASN A 35 -11.63 6.54 12.73
N LYS A 36 -11.85 7.68 12.09
CA LYS A 36 -12.29 7.78 10.69
C LYS A 36 -11.45 8.79 9.94
N ILE A 37 -11.15 8.48 8.69
CA ILE A 37 -10.53 9.43 7.76
C ILE A 37 -11.66 10.27 7.17
N PRO A 38 -11.69 11.59 7.41
CA PRO A 38 -12.71 12.45 6.85
C PRO A 38 -12.61 12.43 5.32
N ASN A 39 -13.74 12.27 4.64
CA ASN A 39 -13.81 12.21 3.18
C ASN A 39 -12.98 11.09 2.53
N VAL A 40 -12.79 9.94 3.19
CA VAL A 40 -12.04 8.80 2.62
C VAL A 40 -12.48 8.43 1.19
N GLY A 41 -13.79 8.49 0.91
CA GLY A 41 -14.32 8.23 -0.43
C GLY A 41 -13.85 9.25 -1.49
N LYS A 42 -13.71 10.53 -1.13
CA LYS A 42 -13.14 11.54 -2.04
C LYS A 42 -11.64 11.34 -2.24
N ALA A 43 -10.92 10.93 -1.20
CA ALA A 43 -9.50 10.63 -1.28
C ALA A 43 -9.24 9.40 -2.17
N LEU A 44 -10.01 8.32 -1.98
CA LEU A 44 -9.96 7.13 -2.86
C LEU A 44 -10.37 7.44 -4.30
N ALA A 45 -11.37 8.32 -4.50
CA ALA A 45 -11.76 8.75 -5.84
C ALA A 45 -10.67 9.57 -6.53
N ALA A 46 -9.98 10.44 -5.78
CA ALA A 46 -8.85 11.21 -6.29
C ALA A 46 -7.68 10.29 -6.68
N ASP A 47 -7.35 9.32 -5.82
CA ASP A 47 -6.33 8.30 -6.10
C ASP A 47 -6.69 7.48 -7.36
N SER A 48 -7.92 6.96 -7.42
CA SER A 48 -8.42 6.19 -8.57
C SER A 48 -8.39 7.02 -9.87
N SER A 49 -8.75 8.30 -9.81
CA SER A 49 -8.67 9.19 -10.97
C SER A 49 -7.22 9.41 -11.44
N THR A 50 -6.28 9.51 -10.51
CA THR A 50 -4.84 9.64 -10.79
C THR A 50 -4.33 8.36 -11.46
N MET A 51 -4.74 7.20 -10.94
CA MET A 51 -4.39 5.89 -11.47
C MET A 51 -4.90 5.69 -12.90
N LEU A 52 -6.16 6.08 -13.16
CA LEU A 52 -6.76 6.03 -14.50
C LEU A 52 -6.04 6.94 -15.48
N VAL A 53 -5.80 8.20 -15.10
CA VAL A 53 -5.10 9.17 -15.96
C VAL A 53 -3.69 8.69 -16.27
N GLY A 54 -2.95 8.19 -15.27
CA GLY A 54 -1.60 7.67 -15.49
C GLY A 54 -1.58 6.48 -16.44
N SER A 55 -2.47 5.52 -16.22
CA SER A 55 -2.57 4.32 -17.07
C SER A 55 -2.93 4.68 -18.53
N VAL A 56 -3.83 5.65 -18.75
CA VAL A 56 -4.20 6.14 -20.09
C VAL A 56 -3.04 6.87 -20.77
N LEU A 57 -2.23 7.60 -20.00
CA LEU A 57 -1.01 8.25 -20.51
C LEU A 57 0.15 7.27 -20.75
N GLY A 58 -0.06 5.96 -20.55
CA GLY A 58 0.93 4.92 -20.82
C GLY A 58 1.96 4.72 -19.71
N THR A 59 1.74 5.27 -18.52
CA THR A 59 2.59 5.02 -17.36
C THR A 59 2.08 3.85 -16.53
N SER A 60 2.87 3.40 -15.56
CA SER A 60 2.37 2.48 -14.52
C SER A 60 1.23 3.12 -13.72
N PRO A 61 0.40 2.33 -13.03
CA PRO A 61 -0.59 2.83 -12.07
C PRO A 61 0.08 3.79 -11.07
N MET A 62 -0.43 5.03 -11.01
CA MET A 62 0.07 6.08 -10.11
C MET A 62 -0.96 6.34 -9.01
N GLY A 63 -0.50 6.69 -7.81
CA GLY A 63 -1.38 6.95 -6.67
C GLY A 63 -0.63 7.57 -5.49
N ALA A 64 -1.18 7.41 -4.30
CA ALA A 64 -0.58 7.83 -3.06
C ALA A 64 0.66 6.97 -2.75
N PHE A 65 1.84 7.59 -2.88
CA PHE A 65 3.12 6.95 -2.59
C PHE A 65 3.42 6.99 -1.10
N VAL A 66 3.76 5.84 -0.52
CA VAL A 66 4.15 5.69 0.88
C VAL A 66 5.40 6.51 1.22
N GLU A 67 6.25 6.81 0.25
CA GLU A 67 7.41 7.70 0.35
C GLU A 67 7.02 9.14 0.71
N SER A 68 5.77 9.54 0.45
CA SER A 68 5.22 10.83 0.87
C SER A 68 5.24 11.01 2.40
N SER A 69 5.35 9.90 3.16
CA SER A 69 5.58 9.90 4.60
C SER A 69 6.77 10.76 5.02
N ALA A 70 7.88 10.71 4.28
CA ALA A 70 9.07 11.50 4.57
C ALA A 70 8.78 13.01 4.44
N GLY A 71 8.00 13.40 3.42
CA GLY A 71 7.54 14.77 3.24
C GLY A 71 6.59 15.22 4.35
N ILE A 72 5.68 14.36 4.78
CA ILE A 72 4.75 14.62 5.89
C ILE A 72 5.53 14.81 7.22
N ALA A 73 6.57 14.01 7.44
CA ALA A 73 7.40 14.06 8.65
C ALA A 73 8.12 15.41 8.82
N ILE A 74 8.51 16.07 7.72
CA ILE A 74 9.12 17.41 7.73
C ILE A 74 8.11 18.56 7.60
N GLY A 75 6.81 18.29 7.67
CA GLY A 75 5.74 19.31 7.70
C GLY A 75 4.93 19.45 6.40
N GLY A 76 5.20 18.64 5.38
CA GLY A 76 4.47 18.61 4.10
C GLY A 76 3.07 17.98 4.22
N ARG A 77 2.15 18.67 4.91
CA ARG A 77 0.79 18.18 5.20
C ARG A 77 -0.31 18.86 4.39
N THR A 78 0.03 19.66 3.40
CA THR A 78 -0.95 20.45 2.62
C THR A 78 -0.96 20.03 1.16
N GLY A 79 -2.11 20.18 0.49
CA GLY A 79 -2.19 19.96 -0.96
C GLY A 79 -1.28 20.90 -1.76
N PHE A 80 -0.95 22.08 -1.22
CA PHE A 80 0.01 22.99 -1.83
C PHE A 80 1.41 22.35 -1.95
N THR A 81 1.82 21.56 -0.96
CA THR A 81 3.07 20.79 -1.02
C THR A 81 3.06 19.86 -2.24
N THR A 82 1.97 19.11 -2.47
CA THR A 82 1.84 18.22 -3.62
C THR A 82 1.88 18.97 -4.95
N VAL A 83 1.26 20.15 -5.04
CA VAL A 83 1.30 21.00 -6.25
C VAL A 83 2.71 21.48 -6.55
N VAL A 84 3.43 21.99 -5.54
CA VAL A 84 4.82 22.44 -5.69
C VAL A 84 5.72 21.29 -6.12
N VAL A 85 5.60 20.12 -5.49
CA VAL A 85 6.36 18.91 -5.86
C VAL A 85 6.05 18.52 -7.31
N GLY A 86 4.78 18.53 -7.73
CA GLY A 86 4.39 18.22 -9.11
C GLY A 86 5.00 19.18 -10.14
N ILE A 87 5.00 20.50 -9.86
CA ILE A 87 5.64 21.51 -10.72
C ILE A 87 7.15 21.26 -10.81
N LEU A 88 7.81 20.97 -9.68
CA LEU A 88 9.24 20.66 -9.65
C LEU A 88 9.57 19.37 -10.43
N PHE A 89 8.70 18.36 -10.39
CA PHE A 89 8.85 17.14 -11.19
C PHE A 89 8.68 17.40 -12.69
N ILE A 90 7.72 18.24 -13.09
CA ILE A 90 7.55 18.66 -14.49
C ILE A 90 8.79 19.41 -14.98
N LEU A 91 9.30 20.36 -14.18
CA LEU A 91 10.55 21.06 -14.49
C LEU A 91 11.73 20.09 -14.55
N GLY A 92 11.81 19.14 -13.62
CA GLY A 92 12.81 18.08 -13.59
C GLY A 92 12.77 17.17 -14.83
N ALA A 93 11.60 16.94 -15.42
CA ALA A 93 11.46 16.14 -16.63
C ALA A 93 12.21 16.76 -17.84
N PHE A 94 12.33 18.08 -17.92
CA PHE A 94 13.16 18.73 -18.94
C PHE A 94 14.66 18.44 -18.76
N PHE A 95 15.09 18.19 -17.52
CA PHE A 95 16.45 17.77 -17.18
C PHE A 95 16.62 16.25 -17.19
N SER A 96 15.56 15.48 -17.49
CA SER A 96 15.62 14.01 -17.61
C SER A 96 16.74 13.49 -18.52
N PRO A 97 17.07 14.11 -19.67
CA PRO A 97 18.18 13.64 -20.49
C PRO A 97 19.56 13.81 -19.80
N MET A 98 19.70 14.74 -18.85
CA MET A 98 20.92 14.90 -18.04
C MET A 98 20.97 13.93 -16.86
N LEU A 99 19.82 13.39 -16.42
CA LEU A 99 19.74 12.38 -15.35
C LEU A 99 20.27 11.01 -15.79
N GLY A 100 20.55 10.78 -17.07
CA GLY A 100 21.22 9.56 -17.55
C GLY A 100 22.65 9.37 -17.02
N VAL A 101 23.25 10.43 -16.44
CA VAL A 101 24.53 10.37 -15.72
C VAL A 101 24.37 9.80 -14.30
N ILE A 102 23.13 9.76 -13.77
CA ILE A 102 22.85 9.16 -12.47
C ILE A 102 22.91 7.65 -12.63
N THR A 103 23.94 7.07 -12.04
CA THR A 103 24.16 5.63 -12.06
C THR A 103 23.39 4.95 -10.92
N SER A 104 23.14 3.65 -11.04
CA SER A 104 22.43 2.86 -10.02
C SER A 104 23.12 2.90 -8.65
N GLN A 105 24.42 3.18 -8.62
CA GLN A 105 25.22 3.37 -7.40
C GLN A 105 24.77 4.58 -6.58
N VAL A 106 24.12 5.58 -7.19
CA VAL A 106 23.63 6.79 -6.51
C VAL A 106 22.17 6.62 -6.05
N THR A 107 21.35 5.90 -6.82
CA THR A 107 19.92 5.69 -6.48
C THR A 107 19.72 4.61 -5.43
N ALA A 108 20.57 3.57 -5.40
CA ALA A 108 20.42 2.47 -4.45
C ALA A 108 20.46 2.90 -2.97
N PRO A 109 21.42 3.72 -2.50
CA PRO A 109 21.42 4.20 -1.11
C PRO A 109 20.17 5.00 -0.75
N ALA A 110 19.66 5.82 -1.69
CA ALA A 110 18.44 6.59 -1.47
C ALA A 110 17.22 5.68 -1.28
N LEU A 111 17.07 4.65 -2.12
CA LEU A 111 15.99 3.67 -2.01
C LEU A 111 16.08 2.84 -0.72
N ILE A 112 17.29 2.50 -0.26
CA ILE A 112 17.50 1.82 1.03
C ILE A 112 17.01 2.69 2.19
N ILE A 113 17.39 3.96 2.22
CA ILE A 113 16.96 4.90 3.27
C ILE A 113 15.43 5.02 3.27
N VAL A 114 14.83 5.18 2.09
CA VAL A 114 13.37 5.23 1.93
C VAL A 114 12.70 3.97 2.48
N GLY A 115 13.19 2.78 2.13
CA GLY A 115 12.68 1.52 2.66
C GLY A 115 12.78 1.42 4.19
N ILE A 116 13.88 1.90 4.78
CA ILE A 116 14.05 1.95 6.25
C ILE A 116 13.01 2.90 6.88
N LEU A 117 12.75 4.06 6.27
CA LEU A 117 11.73 4.98 6.76
C LEU A 117 10.32 4.37 6.67
N MET A 118 10.02 3.64 5.60
CA MET A 118 8.75 2.93 5.43
C MET A 118 8.56 1.83 6.48
N ALA A 119 9.63 1.13 6.86
CA ALA A 119 9.61 0.10 7.90
C ALA A 119 9.22 0.65 9.28
N GLN A 120 9.33 1.96 9.52
CA GLN A 120 8.90 2.57 10.80
C GLN A 120 7.39 2.36 11.06
N SER A 121 6.57 2.25 10.02
CA SER A 121 5.13 2.00 10.14
C SER A 121 4.83 0.66 10.85
N LEU A 122 5.77 -0.29 10.84
CA LEU A 122 5.66 -1.55 11.56
C LEU A 122 5.58 -1.36 13.07
N LYS A 123 6.07 -0.23 13.62
CA LYS A 123 5.95 0.11 15.04
C LYS A 123 4.50 0.23 15.49
N ASN A 124 3.59 0.60 14.60
CA ASN A 124 2.18 0.81 14.92
C ASN A 124 1.39 -0.51 15.03
N VAL A 125 2.00 -1.64 14.66
CA VAL A 125 1.40 -2.96 14.82
C VAL A 125 1.39 -3.36 16.30
N HIS A 126 0.27 -3.90 16.79
CA HIS A 126 0.16 -4.44 18.14
C HIS A 126 0.85 -5.80 18.27
N TRP A 127 2.18 -5.80 18.33
CA TRP A 127 3.02 -7.02 18.40
C TRP A 127 2.76 -7.92 19.61
N GLU A 128 2.19 -7.38 20.69
CA GLU A 128 1.85 -8.12 21.91
C GLU A 128 0.64 -9.05 21.72
N LYS A 129 -0.21 -8.78 20.73
CA LYS A 129 -1.42 -9.56 20.45
C LYS A 129 -1.14 -10.53 19.33
N PHE A 130 -0.98 -11.82 19.65
CA PHE A 130 -0.64 -12.86 18.68
C PHE A 130 -1.60 -12.88 17.48
N GLU A 131 -2.90 -12.66 17.73
CA GLU A 131 -3.94 -12.63 16.70
C GLU A 131 -3.76 -11.54 15.64
N ILE A 132 -3.02 -10.47 15.95
CA ILE A 132 -2.67 -9.38 15.02
C ILE A 132 -1.22 -9.52 14.55
N ALA A 133 -0.31 -9.90 15.45
CA ALA A 133 1.12 -10.01 15.19
C ALA A 133 1.43 -11.11 14.17
N ALA A 134 0.80 -12.29 14.27
CA ALA A 134 1.06 -13.40 13.36
C ALA A 134 0.65 -13.10 11.91
N PRO A 135 -0.57 -12.57 11.62
CA PRO A 135 -0.92 -12.13 10.28
C PRO A 135 -0.02 -11.01 9.74
N ALA A 136 0.31 -10.01 10.57
CA ALA A 136 1.19 -8.92 10.14
C ALA A 136 2.61 -9.41 9.79
N PHE A 137 3.13 -10.36 10.57
CA PHE A 137 4.41 -11.02 10.27
C PHE A 137 4.35 -11.83 8.98
N LEU A 138 3.27 -12.57 8.74
CA LEU A 138 3.07 -13.33 7.49
C LEU A 138 3.01 -12.41 6.27
N ILE A 139 2.42 -11.23 6.38
CA ILE A 139 2.45 -10.25 5.28
C ILE A 139 3.89 -9.78 5.03
N MET A 140 4.58 -9.36 6.10
CA MET A 140 5.93 -8.80 6.01
C MET A 140 6.92 -9.77 5.35
N VAL A 141 6.88 -11.04 5.76
CA VAL A 141 7.80 -12.07 5.29
C VAL A 141 7.28 -12.77 4.03
N GLY A 142 5.95 -12.86 3.88
CA GLY A 142 5.31 -13.46 2.72
C GLY A 142 5.65 -12.72 1.44
N MET A 143 5.49 -11.39 1.40
CA MET A 143 5.76 -10.59 0.20
C MET A 143 7.14 -10.84 -0.44
N PRO A 144 8.27 -10.76 0.29
CA PRO A 144 9.59 -11.00 -0.30
C PRO A 144 9.83 -12.49 -0.65
N PHE A 145 9.24 -13.44 0.09
CA PHE A 145 9.43 -14.87 -0.19
C PHE A 145 8.58 -15.39 -1.34
N THR A 146 7.40 -14.83 -1.56
CA THR A 146 6.55 -15.16 -2.70
C THR A 146 6.88 -14.33 -3.94
N TYR A 147 7.75 -13.31 -3.81
CA TYR A 147 8.02 -12.30 -4.85
C TYR A 147 6.74 -11.60 -5.35
N SER A 148 5.69 -11.61 -4.53
CA SER A 148 4.34 -11.19 -4.91
C SER A 148 3.66 -10.49 -3.76
N ILE A 149 3.36 -9.21 -3.95
CA ILE A 149 2.60 -8.38 -3.00
C ILE A 149 1.22 -9.01 -2.77
N ALA A 150 0.59 -9.52 -3.84
CA ALA A 150 -0.72 -10.17 -3.79
C ALA A 150 -0.73 -11.34 -2.82
N ASP A 151 0.26 -12.23 -2.94
CA ASP A 151 0.30 -13.46 -2.15
C ASP A 151 0.64 -13.15 -0.69
N GLY A 152 1.54 -12.20 -0.45
CA GLY A 152 1.84 -11.72 0.91
C GLY A 152 0.61 -11.13 1.60
N ILE A 153 -0.16 -10.27 0.92
CA ILE A 153 -1.42 -9.72 1.44
C ILE A 153 -2.45 -10.84 1.66
N ALA A 154 -2.58 -11.77 0.70
CA ALA A 154 -3.50 -12.90 0.79
C ALA A 154 -3.24 -13.74 2.05
N LEU A 155 -1.97 -14.10 2.31
CA LEU A 155 -1.57 -14.86 3.50
C LEU A 155 -2.00 -14.15 4.80
N GLY A 156 -1.82 -12.83 4.89
CA GLY A 156 -2.26 -12.06 6.05
C GLY A 156 -3.77 -11.99 6.21
N PHE A 157 -4.49 -11.69 5.13
CA PHE A 157 -5.95 -11.55 5.14
C PHE A 157 -6.66 -12.88 5.41
N ILE A 158 -6.06 -14.01 5.04
CA ILE A 158 -6.53 -15.35 5.38
C ILE A 158 -6.18 -15.68 6.84
N ALA A 159 -4.94 -15.40 7.27
CA ALA A 159 -4.49 -15.73 8.61
C ALA A 159 -5.25 -14.93 9.69
N TYR A 160 -5.55 -13.65 9.46
CA TYR A 160 -6.18 -12.78 10.45
C TYR A 160 -7.53 -13.29 11.02
N PRO A 161 -8.54 -13.65 10.21
CA PRO A 161 -9.77 -14.23 10.74
C PRO A 161 -9.52 -15.58 11.43
N ILE A 162 -8.58 -16.40 10.94
CA ILE A 162 -8.24 -17.69 11.55
C ILE A 162 -7.65 -17.50 12.95
N THR A 163 -6.67 -16.60 13.10
CA THR A 163 -6.05 -16.32 14.39
C THR A 163 -7.02 -15.67 15.37
N MET A 164 -7.91 -14.79 14.89
CA MET A 164 -8.97 -14.19 15.70
C MET A 164 -10.00 -15.23 16.18
N ILE A 165 -10.37 -16.19 15.34
CA ILE A 165 -11.23 -17.32 15.75
C ILE A 165 -10.52 -18.17 16.80
N ALA A 166 -9.25 -18.52 16.59
CA ALA A 166 -8.46 -19.30 17.53
C ALA A 166 -8.31 -18.60 18.89
N ALA A 167 -8.20 -17.26 18.89
CA ALA A 167 -8.20 -16.43 20.10
C ALA A 167 -9.58 -16.29 20.76
N LYS A 168 -10.64 -16.95 20.25
CA LYS A 168 -12.05 -16.82 20.68
C LYS A 168 -12.63 -15.41 20.52
N ARG A 169 -12.00 -14.56 19.70
CA ARG A 169 -12.38 -13.17 19.42
C ARG A 169 -12.94 -12.98 18.02
N GLY A 170 -13.33 -14.07 17.34
CA GLY A 170 -13.82 -14.03 15.95
C GLY A 170 -15.04 -13.13 15.73
N LYS A 171 -15.83 -12.81 16.77
CA LYS A 171 -16.96 -11.86 16.69
C LYS A 171 -16.53 -10.40 16.52
N GLU A 172 -15.29 -10.06 16.86
CA GLU A 172 -14.74 -8.71 16.66
C GLU A 172 -14.33 -8.47 15.20
N VAL A 173 -14.19 -9.53 14.42
CA VAL A 173 -13.83 -9.45 13.00
C VAL A 173 -15.06 -9.11 12.18
N ASN A 174 -14.97 -8.06 11.38
CA ASN A 174 -16.03 -7.64 10.47
C ASN A 174 -16.32 -8.74 9.42
N ALA A 175 -17.59 -8.98 9.10
CA ALA A 175 -18.03 -9.92 8.07
C ALA A 175 -17.32 -9.73 6.72
N MET A 176 -16.97 -8.47 6.37
CA MET A 176 -16.22 -8.14 5.16
C MET A 176 -14.83 -8.80 5.13
N MET A 177 -14.17 -8.93 6.29
CA MET A 177 -12.84 -9.55 6.38
C MET A 177 -12.90 -11.06 6.13
N TYR A 178 -13.97 -11.72 6.59
CA TYR A 178 -14.21 -13.13 6.26
C TYR A 178 -14.49 -13.33 4.77
N ALA A 179 -15.30 -12.44 4.17
CA ALA A 179 -15.53 -12.48 2.72
C ALA A 179 -14.23 -12.29 1.93
N LEU A 180 -13.38 -11.35 2.35
CA LEU A 180 -12.05 -11.14 1.75
C LEU A 180 -11.14 -12.35 1.90
N ALA A 181 -11.11 -12.99 3.07
CA ALA A 181 -10.33 -14.21 3.27
C ALA A 181 -10.76 -15.32 2.30
N VAL A 182 -12.07 -15.52 2.10
CA VAL A 182 -12.59 -16.49 1.12
C VAL A 182 -12.19 -16.12 -0.31
N ILE A 183 -12.28 -14.84 -0.68
CA ILE A 183 -11.86 -14.35 -2.00
C ILE A 183 -10.37 -14.63 -2.22
N PHE A 184 -9.52 -14.37 -1.23
CA PHE A 184 -8.09 -14.63 -1.32
C PHE A 184 -7.74 -16.13 -1.38
N VAL A 185 -8.49 -16.99 -0.69
CA VAL A 185 -8.34 -18.45 -0.83
C VAL A 185 -8.67 -18.88 -2.26
N ILE A 186 -9.77 -18.37 -2.84
CA ILE A 186 -10.14 -18.67 -4.22
C ILE A 186 -9.09 -18.11 -5.19
N PHE A 187 -8.58 -16.90 -4.92
CA PHE A 187 -7.53 -16.27 -5.72
C PHE A 187 -6.26 -17.14 -5.78
N LEU A 188 -5.76 -17.60 -4.62
CA LEU A 188 -4.59 -18.48 -4.55
C LEU A 188 -4.85 -19.81 -5.25
N TRP A 189 -6.05 -20.39 -5.08
CA TRP A 189 -6.42 -21.64 -5.73
C TRP A 189 -6.44 -21.51 -7.27
N ILE A 190 -6.95 -20.39 -7.80
CA ILE A 190 -6.94 -20.10 -9.24
C ILE A 190 -5.52 -19.83 -9.76
N LEU A 191 -4.66 -19.21 -8.95
CA LEU A 191 -3.28 -18.91 -9.35
C LEU A 191 -2.43 -20.19 -9.47
N GLU A 192 -2.66 -21.19 -8.61
CA GLU A 192 -1.95 -22.47 -8.62
C GLU A 192 -2.56 -23.54 -9.55
N SER A 193 -3.76 -23.31 -10.10
CA SER A 193 -4.45 -24.24 -11.03
C SER A 193 -4.17 -23.92 -12.50
#